data_AF-A0A093QHQ6-F1
#
_entry.id   AF-A0A093QHQ6-F1
#
_cell.length_a   1.000
_cell.length_b   1.000
_cell.length_c   1.000
_cell.angle_alpha   90.00
_cell.angle_beta   90.00
_cell.angle_gamma   90.00
#
_symmetry.space_group_name_H-M   'P 1'
#
loop_
_entity.id
_entity.type
_entity.pdbx_description
1 polymer ?
#
loop_
_entity_poly.entity_id
_entity_poly.type
_entity_poly.pdbx_seq_one_letter_code
_entity_poly.pdbx_strand_id
1 'polypeptide(L)'
;WMDDDIVSDITPKLLGNRPNTYIYTKALAESVVQQEASKLNIAIVRPSIVGASWKEPFPGWIDNFNGPSGIFIAAGKGILRTMRATNDAVADLIPVDVVINATLAAAWYSGVHR
;
A
#
# COMPACT_ATOMS: atom_id res chain seq x y z
N TRP A 1 -3.14 9.22 -29.27
CA TRP A 1 -2.88 8.25 -28.19
C TRP A 1 -1.37 8.05 -28.13
N MET A 2 -0.77 7.75 -26.97
CA MET A 2 0.69 7.65 -26.83
C MET A 2 1.18 6.32 -27.39
N ASP A 3 2.23 6.34 -28.22
CA ASP A 3 2.88 5.14 -28.75
C ASP A 3 3.58 4.35 -27.62
N ASP A 4 3.64 3.02 -27.74
CA ASP A 4 4.28 2.13 -26.77
C ASP A 4 5.77 2.45 -26.61
N ASP A 5 6.44 2.84 -27.69
CA ASP A 5 7.83 3.28 -27.69
C ASP A 5 8.02 4.54 -26.82
N ILE A 6 7.08 5.50 -26.95
CA ILE A 6 7.09 6.71 -26.14
C ILE A 6 6.87 6.37 -24.66
N VAL A 7 5.94 5.46 -24.35
CA VAL A 7 5.67 5.03 -22.97
C VAL A 7 6.88 4.37 -22.35
N SER A 8 7.56 3.49 -23.10
CA SER A 8 8.79 2.82 -22.66
C SER A 8 9.89 3.84 -22.32
N ASP A 9 10.09 4.83 -23.18
CA ASP A 9 11.16 5.83 -23.01
C ASP A 9 10.94 6.80 -21.84
N ILE A 10 9.69 7.17 -21.57
CA ILE A 10 9.37 8.12 -20.49
C ILE A 10 9.24 7.44 -19.12
N THR A 11 8.85 6.16 -19.06
CA THR A 11 8.53 5.48 -17.81
C THR A 11 9.66 5.55 -16.77
N PRO A 12 10.94 5.29 -17.11
CA PRO A 12 12.03 5.41 -16.14
C PRO A 12 12.18 6.83 -15.56
N LYS A 13 11.96 7.85 -16.39
CA LYS A 13 12.02 9.26 -15.98
C LYS A 13 10.87 9.62 -15.04
N LEU A 14 9.68 9.07 -15.27
CA LEU A 14 8.51 9.28 -14.41
C LEU A 14 8.67 8.57 -13.06
N LEU A 15 9.15 7.32 -13.06
CA LEU A 15 9.33 6.55 -11.84
C LEU A 15 10.40 7.16 -10.92
N GLY A 16 11.51 7.65 -11.49
CA GLY A 16 12.64 8.15 -10.72
C GLY A 16 13.12 7.08 -9.73
N ASN A 17 13.19 7.43 -8.44
CA ASN A 17 13.63 6.52 -7.38
C ASN A 17 12.50 5.60 -6.83
N ARG A 18 11.31 5.62 -7.42
CA ARG A 18 10.20 4.81 -6.92
C ARG A 18 10.33 3.36 -7.39
N PRO A 19 10.05 2.38 -6.52
CA PRO A 19 10.30 0.97 -6.82
C PRO A 19 9.37 0.38 -7.88
N ASN A 20 8.20 1.00 -8.12
CA ASN A 20 7.24 0.56 -9.12
C ASN A 20 6.23 1.67 -9.49
N THR A 21 5.44 1.43 -10.54
CA THR A 21 4.38 2.32 -11.04
C THR A 21 3.24 2.53 -10.06
N TYR A 22 2.98 1.58 -9.16
CA TYR A 22 1.95 1.70 -8.14
C TYR A 22 2.29 2.80 -7.11
N ILE A 23 3.50 2.80 -6.56
CA ILE A 23 3.94 3.84 -5.62
C ILE A 23 3.99 5.21 -6.31
N TYR A 24 4.37 5.25 -7.59
CA TYR A 24 4.32 6.48 -8.39
C TYR A 24 2.90 7.03 -8.52
N THR A 25 1.95 6.21 -8.93
CA THR A 25 0.55 6.65 -9.10
C THR A 25 -0.09 7.04 -7.77
N LYS A 26 0.22 6.37 -6.65
CA LYS A 26 -0.23 6.79 -5.32
C LYS A 26 0.35 8.14 -4.89
N ALA A 27 1.65 8.37 -5.11
CA ALA A 27 2.27 9.67 -4.81
C ALA A 27 1.69 10.81 -5.67
N LEU A 28 1.37 10.55 -6.94
CA LEU A 28 0.65 11.50 -7.78
C LEU A 28 -0.75 11.79 -7.25
N ALA A 29 -1.50 10.74 -6.87
CA ALA A 29 -2.84 10.91 -6.32
C ALA A 29 -2.84 11.79 -5.06
N GLU A 30 -1.87 11.59 -4.15
CA GLU A 30 -1.71 12.47 -2.98
C GLU A 30 -1.44 13.92 -3.36
N SER A 31 -0.59 14.16 -4.37
CA SER A 31 -0.31 15.51 -4.88
C SER A 31 -1.57 16.18 -5.44
N VAL A 32 -2.38 15.44 -6.21
CA VAL A 32 -3.64 15.94 -6.76
C VAL A 32 -4.64 16.23 -5.63
N VAL A 33 -4.77 15.33 -4.66
CA VAL A 33 -5.64 15.55 -3.49
C VAL A 33 -5.21 16.82 -2.74
N GLN A 34 -3.91 17.04 -2.57
CA GLN A 34 -3.40 18.26 -1.91
C GLN A 34 -3.72 19.54 -2.70
N GLN A 35 -3.66 19.50 -4.04
CA GLN A 35 -3.98 20.64 -4.90
C GLN A 35 -5.48 20.97 -4.86
N GLU A 36 -6.34 19.96 -4.82
CA GLU A 36 -7.79 20.11 -4.92
C GLU A 36 -8.51 20.17 -3.54
N ALA A 37 -7.77 20.08 -2.43
CA ALA A 37 -8.30 19.92 -1.07
C ALA A 37 -9.13 21.11 -0.51
N SER A 38 -9.15 22.25 -1.20
CA SER A 38 -9.54 23.57 -0.67
C SER A 38 -10.83 23.64 0.18
N LYS A 39 -11.84 22.82 -0.08
CA LYS A 39 -13.14 22.87 0.60
C LYS A 39 -13.50 21.58 1.35
N LEU A 40 -12.64 20.57 1.33
CA LEU A 40 -12.93 19.25 1.88
C LEU A 40 -12.05 18.98 3.10
N ASN A 41 -12.62 18.37 4.13
CA ASN A 41 -11.85 17.81 5.24
C ASN A 41 -11.20 16.52 4.74
N ILE A 42 -9.87 16.53 4.63
CA ILE A 42 -9.10 15.44 4.03
C ILE A 42 -8.04 14.96 5.02
N ALA A 43 -7.89 13.64 5.12
CA ALA A 43 -6.76 12.98 5.74
C ALA A 43 -6.13 12.01 4.75
N ILE A 44 -4.80 12.01 4.66
CA ILE A 44 -4.03 11.05 3.86
C ILE A 44 -3.40 10.04 4.82
N VAL A 45 -3.86 8.79 4.76
CA VAL A 45 -3.31 7.67 5.56
C VAL A 45 -2.32 6.89 4.69
N ARG A 46 -1.08 6.75 5.16
CA ARG A 46 0.00 6.04 4.46
C ARG A 46 0.41 4.78 5.24
N PRO A 47 -0.34 3.68 5.13
CA PRO A 47 0.03 2.44 5.80
C PRO A 47 1.25 1.80 5.13
N SER A 48 1.99 0.96 5.87
CA SER A 48 2.95 0.03 5.30
C SER A 48 2.22 -1.17 4.66
N ILE A 49 2.91 -2.28 4.37
CA ILE A 49 2.30 -3.40 3.67
C ILE A 49 1.26 -4.05 4.58
N VAL A 50 -0.01 -3.94 4.21
CA VAL A 50 -1.11 -4.46 5.02
C VAL A 50 -1.13 -5.98 4.98
N GLY A 51 -1.04 -6.60 6.16
CA GLY A 51 -1.09 -8.04 6.35
C GLY A 51 -2.33 -8.50 7.10
N ALA A 52 -2.28 -9.76 7.57
CA ALA A 52 -3.36 -10.37 8.35
C ALA A 52 -3.66 -9.58 9.63
N SER A 53 -4.91 -9.67 10.08
CA SER A 53 -5.34 -9.02 11.32
C SER A 53 -4.59 -9.54 12.54
N TRP A 54 -4.39 -8.66 13.51
CA TRP A 54 -3.83 -9.02 14.80
C TRP A 54 -4.92 -9.53 15.75
N LYS A 55 -6.06 -8.85 15.83
CA LYS A 55 -7.14 -9.13 16.78
C LYS A 55 -8.51 -9.29 16.12
N GLU A 56 -8.91 -8.38 15.24
CA GLU A 56 -10.27 -8.32 14.70
C GLU A 56 -10.32 -8.62 13.19
N PRO A 57 -11.29 -9.41 12.70
CA PRO A 57 -12.35 -10.11 13.44
C PRO A 57 -11.86 -11.31 14.26
N PHE A 58 -10.70 -11.88 13.92
CA PHE A 58 -9.95 -12.84 14.72
C PHE A 58 -8.49 -12.89 14.23
N PRO A 59 -7.50 -13.24 15.06
CA PRO A 59 -6.09 -13.23 14.67
C PRO A 59 -5.81 -14.07 13.41
N GLY A 60 -5.08 -13.49 12.45
CA GLY A 60 -4.72 -14.15 11.21
C GLY A 60 -5.79 -14.08 10.11
N TRP A 61 -6.93 -13.41 10.35
CA TRP A 61 -7.92 -13.19 9.30
C TRP A 61 -7.36 -12.34 8.16
N ILE A 62 -7.68 -12.74 6.92
CA ILE A 62 -7.40 -12.07 5.65
C ILE A 62 -8.62 -12.21 4.74
N ASP A 63 -8.85 -11.24 3.88
CA ASP A 63 -9.90 -11.26 2.86
C ASP A 63 -9.41 -11.86 1.53
N ASN A 64 -8.11 -11.82 1.27
CA ASN A 64 -7.50 -12.30 0.03
C ASN A 64 -6.06 -12.78 0.22
N PHE A 65 -5.51 -13.44 -0.80
CA PHE A 65 -4.14 -13.97 -0.82
C PHE A 65 -3.14 -13.06 -1.57
N ASN A 66 -3.45 -11.79 -1.75
CA ASN A 66 -2.60 -10.89 -2.52
C ASN A 66 -1.31 -10.55 -1.77
N GLY A 67 -0.24 -10.32 -2.51
CA GLY A 67 1.03 -9.85 -1.96
C GLY A 67 1.61 -10.80 -0.89
N PRO A 68 2.01 -10.30 0.30
CA PRO A 68 2.66 -11.13 1.33
C PRO A 68 1.79 -12.26 1.86
N SER A 69 0.46 -12.09 1.91
CA SER A 69 -0.45 -13.13 2.41
C SER A 69 -0.31 -14.43 1.62
N GLY A 70 -0.21 -14.33 0.29
CA GLY A 70 0.03 -15.49 -0.59
C GLY A 70 1.40 -16.13 -0.36
N ILE A 71 2.44 -15.31 -0.15
CA ILE A 71 3.80 -15.79 0.15
C ILE A 71 3.82 -16.58 1.46
N PHE A 72 3.23 -16.04 2.53
CA PHE A 72 3.18 -16.70 3.83
C PHE A 72 2.40 -18.02 3.79
N ILE A 73 1.27 -18.06 3.09
CA ILE A 73 0.48 -19.29 2.97
C ILE A 73 1.20 -20.34 2.13
N ALA A 74 1.80 -19.95 1.01
CA ALA A 74 2.53 -20.87 0.15
C ALA A 74 3.76 -21.44 0.89
N ALA A 75 4.47 -20.61 1.66
CA ALA A 75 5.57 -21.05 2.51
C ALA A 75 5.10 -21.98 3.63
N GLY A 76 4.04 -21.58 4.37
CA GLY A 76 3.47 -22.39 5.46
C GLY A 76 2.93 -23.74 5.01
N LYS A 77 2.43 -23.85 3.77
CA LYS A 77 2.01 -25.12 3.14
C LYS A 77 3.15 -25.92 2.51
N GLY A 78 4.38 -25.40 2.50
CA GLY A 78 5.53 -26.04 1.86
C GLY A 78 5.51 -26.03 0.33
N ILE A 79 4.62 -25.24 -0.28
CA ILE A 79 4.52 -25.06 -1.75
C ILE A 79 5.65 -24.14 -2.22
N LEU A 80 5.86 -23.02 -1.52
CA LEU A 80 6.96 -22.11 -1.79
C LEU A 80 8.23 -22.61 -1.12
N ARG A 81 9.20 -23.04 -1.92
CA ARG A 81 10.48 -23.61 -1.42
C ARG A 81 11.63 -22.61 -1.47
N THR A 82 11.59 -21.65 -2.38
CA THR A 82 12.62 -20.64 -2.57
C THR A 82 11.99 -19.31 -2.96
N MET A 83 12.61 -18.21 -2.53
CA MET A 83 12.21 -16.85 -2.89
C MET A 83 13.47 -16.04 -3.18
N ARG A 84 13.47 -15.27 -4.27
CA ARG A 84 14.56 -14.34 -4.57
C ARG A 84 14.32 -13.04 -3.78
N ALA A 85 15.13 -12.80 -2.77
CA ALA A 85 15.12 -11.58 -1.98
C ALA A 85 16.54 -11.22 -1.53
N THR A 86 16.76 -9.95 -1.20
CA THR A 86 17.99 -9.49 -0.53
C THR A 86 17.85 -9.73 0.97
N ASN A 87 18.90 -10.22 1.63
CA ASN A 87 18.86 -10.45 3.08
C ASN A 87 18.72 -9.16 3.89
N ASP A 88 19.11 -8.02 3.31
CA ASP A 88 18.97 -6.69 3.92
C ASP A 88 17.60 -6.04 3.61
N ALA A 89 16.72 -6.72 2.86
CA ALA A 89 15.40 -6.17 2.53
C ALA A 89 14.48 -6.20 3.76
N VAL A 90 13.94 -5.04 4.13
CA VAL A 90 12.96 -4.91 5.21
C VAL A 90 11.55 -4.93 4.61
N ALA A 91 10.73 -5.89 5.05
CA ALA A 91 9.30 -5.92 4.75
C ALA A 91 8.53 -5.37 5.94
N ASP A 92 8.18 -4.08 5.88
CA ASP A 92 7.34 -3.44 6.89
C ASP A 92 5.88 -3.86 6.71
N LEU A 93 5.40 -4.68 7.64
CA LEU A 93 4.06 -5.27 7.66
C LEU A 93 3.24 -4.66 8.80
N ILE A 94 2.04 -4.19 8.49
CA ILE A 94 1.09 -3.67 9.47
C ILE A 94 -0.22 -4.48 9.45
N PRO A 95 -0.78 -4.86 10.61
CA PRO A 95 -2.06 -5.58 10.64
C PRO A 95 -3.22 -4.76 10.09
N VAL A 96 -4.11 -5.39 9.32
CA VAL A 96 -5.27 -4.71 8.70
C VAL A 96 -6.17 -4.02 9.71
N ASP A 97 -6.43 -4.63 10.87
CA ASP A 97 -7.28 -4.08 11.92
C ASP A 97 -6.67 -2.81 12.54
N VAL A 98 -5.35 -2.72 12.65
CA VAL A 98 -4.67 -1.50 13.09
C VAL A 98 -4.84 -0.38 12.06
N VAL A 99 -4.67 -0.69 10.77
CA VAL A 99 -4.83 0.30 9.68
C VAL A 99 -6.26 0.81 9.59
N ILE A 100 -7.24 -0.07 9.68
CA ILE A 100 -8.66 0.32 9.62
C ILE A 100 -9.01 1.19 10.83
N ASN A 101 -8.61 0.79 12.05
CA ASN A 101 -8.86 1.60 13.24
C ASN A 101 -8.19 2.98 13.16
N ALA A 102 -6.95 3.06 12.67
CA ALA A 102 -6.27 4.33 12.43
C ALA A 102 -6.97 5.18 11.37
N THR A 103 -7.48 4.56 10.29
CA THR A 103 -8.20 5.25 9.23
C THR A 103 -9.53 5.83 9.73
N LEU A 104 -10.28 5.06 10.53
CA LEU A 104 -11.52 5.52 11.17
C LEU A 104 -11.24 6.68 12.14
N ALA A 105 -10.19 6.57 12.96
CA ALA A 105 -9.78 7.63 13.86
C ALA A 105 -9.34 8.90 13.10
N ALA A 106 -8.59 8.76 12.01
CA ALA A 106 -8.16 9.88 11.17
C ALA A 106 -9.35 10.57 10.48
N ALA A 107 -10.31 9.79 9.97
CA ALA A 107 -11.54 10.32 9.36
C ALA A 107 -12.37 11.10 10.38
N TRP A 108 -12.58 10.55 11.57
CA TRP A 108 -13.26 11.25 12.67
C TRP A 108 -12.53 12.54 13.04
N TYR A 109 -11.21 12.46 13.25
CA TYR A 109 -10.40 13.62 13.63
C TYR A 109 -10.49 14.73 12.58
N SER A 110 -10.30 14.40 11.30
CA SER A 110 -10.42 15.34 10.17
C SER A 110 -11.82 15.94 10.05
N GLY A 111 -12.87 15.15 10.31
CA GLY A 111 -14.26 15.60 10.26
C GLY A 111 -14.62 16.61 11.35
N VAL A 112 -14.05 16.45 12.55
CA VAL A 112 -14.38 17.26 13.73
C VAL A 112 -13.43 18.45 13.95
N HIS A 113 -12.15 18.34 13.55
CA HIS A 113 -11.10 19.31 13.88
C HIS A 113 -10.54 20.03 12.66
N ARG A 114 -11.28 21.01 12.14
CA ARG A 114 -10.83 21.79 10.98
C ARG A 114 -9.74 22.81 11.34
#